data_AF-A0A9D4FM99-F1
#
_entry.id   AF-A0A9D4FM99-F1
#
_cell.length_a   1.000
_cell.length_b   1.000
_cell.length_c   1.000
_cell.angle_alpha   90.00
_cell.angle_beta   90.00
_cell.angle_gamma   90.00
#
_symmetry.space_group_name_H-M   'P 1'
#
loop_
_entity.id
_entity.type
_entity.pdbx_description
1 polymer ?
#
loop_
_entity_poly.entity_id
_entity_poly.type
_entity_poly.pdbx_seq_one_letter_code
_entity_poly.pdbx_strand_id
1 'polypeptide(L)'
;MASVTHFIQNELLQSGQLHGYRMMAARCKESGLNVRMEDVRIILLHLDPVGVSLRRSRSIRRRAYYAAGPNFIWHFDGYDKLKPFGLCISGCICGFSRRLIRLNVYHTNNNPRVIGGYYLEAVKIHDGCPRFVRGDYGTENEHVRNFQTFFRRDSPDHDRAYIDGASTANQRIENWWGYLRRHHMQYWIEQLRDLQDIDSFSGDFLDRSLVQFCFLALIQVKIQYYTYSLGKRKLSGSSELTYPIFYHPTPYIILECRHTF
;
A
#
# COMPACT_ATOMS: atom_id res chain seq x y z
N MET A 1 37.54 -25.96 13.80
CA MET A 1 36.36 -25.87 12.90
C MET A 1 35.03 -25.98 13.64
N ALA A 2 34.76 -27.00 14.46
CA ALA A 2 33.47 -27.15 15.16
C ALA A 2 33.05 -25.94 16.03
N SER A 3 34.00 -25.33 16.75
CA SER A 3 33.76 -24.11 17.55
C SER A 3 33.35 -22.89 16.70
N VAL A 4 33.93 -22.74 15.50
CA VAL A 4 33.61 -21.64 14.57
C VAL A 4 32.23 -21.83 13.95
N THR A 5 31.92 -23.04 13.50
CA THR A 5 30.59 -23.36 12.96
C THR A 5 29.51 -23.11 14.01
N HIS A 6 29.72 -23.52 15.26
CA HIS A 6 28.78 -23.28 16.35
C HIS A 6 28.60 -21.79 16.67
N PHE A 7 29.69 -21.01 16.70
CA PHE A 7 29.62 -19.56 16.87
C PHE A 7 28.81 -18.90 15.75
N ILE A 8 29.08 -19.25 14.49
CA ILE A 8 28.34 -18.71 13.34
C ILE A 8 26.86 -19.11 13.40
N GLN A 9 26.52 -20.34 13.80
CA GLN A 9 25.12 -20.75 13.99
C GLN A 9 24.40 -19.89 15.04
N ASN A 10 25.02 -19.63 16.19
CA ASN A 10 24.44 -18.79 17.23
C ASN A 10 24.24 -17.34 16.75
N GLU A 11 25.18 -16.82 15.97
CA GLU A 11 25.09 -15.50 15.34
C GLU A 11 23.95 -15.42 14.31
N LEU A 12 23.75 -16.48 13.53
CA LEU A 12 22.64 -16.59 12.56
C LEU A 12 21.26 -16.67 13.23
N LEU A 13 21.17 -17.09 14.50
CA LEU A 13 19.92 -17.04 15.28
C LEU A 13 19.58 -15.62 15.77
N GLN A 14 20.51 -14.68 15.66
CA GLN A 14 20.38 -13.31 16.16
C GLN A 14 20.52 -12.29 15.01
N SER A 15 21.01 -11.09 15.30
CA SER A 15 21.27 -10.03 14.30
C SER A 15 22.40 -10.41 13.32
N GLY A 16 23.27 -11.34 13.69
CA GLY A 16 24.37 -11.85 12.85
C GLY A 16 23.89 -12.49 11.53
N GLN A 17 22.61 -12.86 11.43
CA GLN A 17 21.98 -13.28 10.17
C GLN A 17 22.03 -12.22 9.06
N LEU A 18 22.20 -10.95 9.41
CA LEU A 18 22.31 -9.85 8.44
C LEU A 18 23.75 -9.69 7.92
N HIS A 19 24.72 -10.34 8.56
CA HIS A 19 26.13 -10.13 8.29
C HIS A 19 26.62 -10.95 7.09
N GLY A 20 27.31 -10.29 6.15
CA GLY A 20 28.08 -10.97 5.11
C GLY A 20 29.35 -11.61 5.68
N TYR A 21 30.00 -12.47 4.90
CA TYR A 21 31.18 -13.23 5.36
C TYR A 21 32.32 -12.36 5.91
N ARG A 22 32.53 -11.14 5.37
CA ARG A 22 33.55 -10.20 5.88
C ARG A 22 33.26 -9.75 7.31
N MET A 23 32.03 -9.36 7.58
CA MET A 23 31.61 -8.91 8.91
C MET A 23 31.48 -10.09 9.88
N MET A 24 31.04 -11.26 9.40
CA MET A 24 31.03 -12.48 10.22
C MET A 24 32.46 -12.92 10.60
N ALA A 25 33.43 -12.78 9.69
CA ALA A 25 34.85 -13.05 9.99
C ALA A 25 35.41 -12.06 11.03
N ALA A 26 35.05 -10.78 10.94
CA ALA A 26 35.40 -9.79 11.96
C ALA A 26 34.83 -10.17 13.35
N ARG A 27 33.55 -10.58 13.41
CA ARG A 27 32.93 -11.03 14.67
C ARG A 27 33.56 -12.31 15.24
N CYS A 28 33.96 -13.24 14.38
CA CYS A 28 34.74 -14.40 14.81
C CYS A 28 36.07 -13.96 15.45
N LYS A 29 36.77 -13.00 14.85
CA LYS A 29 38.02 -12.48 15.40
C LYS A 29 37.81 -11.76 16.74
N GLU A 30 36.76 -10.95 16.86
CA GLU A 30 36.38 -10.27 18.12
C GLU A 30 36.03 -11.26 19.23
N SER A 31 35.44 -12.41 18.90
CA SER A 31 35.17 -13.50 19.85
C SER A 31 36.38 -14.41 20.12
N GLY A 32 37.57 -14.03 19.66
CA GLY A 32 38.82 -14.77 19.87
C GLY A 32 39.03 -15.95 18.92
N LEU A 33 38.18 -16.11 17.89
CA LEU A 33 38.29 -17.17 16.89
C LEU A 33 39.13 -16.71 15.69
N ASN A 34 40.29 -17.33 15.52
CA ASN A 34 41.12 -17.10 14.33
C ASN A 34 40.64 -17.99 13.17
N VAL A 35 39.98 -17.39 12.18
CA VAL A 35 39.40 -18.10 11.02
C VAL A 35 39.72 -17.35 9.72
N ARG A 36 39.99 -18.09 8.63
CA ARG A 36 40.16 -17.47 7.32
C ARG A 36 38.80 -17.02 6.79
N MET A 37 38.77 -15.88 6.10
CA MET A 37 37.54 -15.36 5.50
C MET A 37 36.86 -16.37 4.55
N GLU A 38 37.65 -17.17 3.83
CA GLU A 38 37.13 -18.18 2.91
C GLU A 38 36.41 -19.32 3.63
N ASP A 39 36.92 -19.73 4.81
CA ASP A 39 36.27 -20.75 5.63
C ASP A 39 34.92 -20.22 6.15
N VAL A 40 34.85 -18.96 6.60
CA VAL A 40 33.59 -18.31 6.99
C VAL A 40 32.62 -18.23 5.82
N ARG A 41 33.11 -17.93 4.61
CA ARG A 41 32.27 -17.87 3.39
C ARG A 41 31.65 -19.22 3.08
N ILE A 42 32.43 -20.30 3.14
CA ILE A 42 31.96 -21.68 2.89
C ILE A 42 30.98 -22.12 3.98
N ILE A 43 31.30 -21.86 5.26
CA ILE A 43 30.43 -22.19 6.39
C ILE A 43 29.09 -21.46 6.28
N LEU A 44 29.07 -20.16 5.98
CA LEU A 44 27.83 -19.40 5.79
C LEU A 44 27.01 -19.91 4.61
N LEU A 45 27.66 -20.30 3.51
CA LEU A 45 26.95 -20.87 2.36
C LEU A 45 26.25 -22.19 2.71
N HIS A 46 26.85 -22.98 3.60
CA HIS A 46 26.28 -24.24 4.05
C HIS A 46 25.19 -24.05 5.11
N LEU A 47 25.40 -23.15 6.08
CA LEU A 47 24.48 -22.91 7.18
C LEU A 47 23.25 -22.05 6.82
N ASP A 48 23.44 -21.08 5.92
CA ASP A 48 22.40 -20.12 5.52
C ASP A 48 22.46 -19.85 3.99
N PRO A 49 22.23 -20.88 3.15
CA PRO A 49 22.26 -20.71 1.69
C PRO A 49 21.23 -19.68 1.21
N VAL A 50 20.06 -19.64 1.86
CA VAL A 50 18.99 -18.70 1.56
C VAL A 50 19.41 -17.27 1.89
N GLY A 51 19.91 -17.01 3.09
CA GLY A 51 20.35 -15.66 3.46
C GLY A 51 21.59 -15.22 2.68
N VAL A 52 22.49 -16.13 2.29
CA VAL A 52 23.59 -15.79 1.35
C VAL A 52 23.04 -15.35 0.00
N SER A 53 22.05 -16.06 -0.55
CA SER A 53 21.38 -15.67 -1.79
C SER A 53 20.64 -14.32 -1.67
N LEU A 54 19.93 -14.09 -0.56
CA LEU A 54 19.26 -12.83 -0.28
C LEU A 54 20.25 -11.67 -0.18
N ARG A 55 21.37 -11.83 0.54
CA ARG A 55 22.44 -10.82 0.64
C ARG A 55 23.09 -10.56 -0.71
N ARG A 56 23.35 -11.60 -1.52
CA ARG A 56 23.93 -11.47 -2.87
C ARG A 56 23.01 -10.69 -3.81
N SER A 57 21.70 -10.92 -3.73
CA SER A 57 20.69 -10.20 -4.51
C SER A 57 20.37 -8.81 -3.95
N ARG A 58 21.00 -8.39 -2.84
CA ARG A 58 20.68 -7.18 -2.08
C ARG A 58 19.19 -7.11 -1.70
N SER A 59 18.57 -8.27 -1.51
CA SER A 59 17.16 -8.41 -1.18
C SER A 59 16.97 -8.43 0.33
N ILE A 60 16.08 -7.57 0.83
CA ILE A 60 15.69 -7.54 2.24
C ILE A 60 14.83 -8.77 2.54
N ARG A 61 15.12 -9.47 3.64
CA ARG A 61 14.28 -10.56 4.14
C ARG A 61 12.92 -9.97 4.57
N ARG A 62 11.90 -10.16 3.73
CA ARG A 62 10.55 -9.63 3.98
C ARG A 62 9.82 -10.49 5.00
N ARG A 63 9.14 -9.86 5.96
CA ARG A 63 8.19 -10.55 6.85
C ARG A 63 7.04 -11.10 6.02
N ALA A 64 6.59 -12.33 6.30
CA ALA A 64 5.40 -12.87 5.68
C ALA A 64 4.17 -12.07 6.15
N TYR A 65 3.47 -11.44 5.22
CA TYR A 65 2.19 -10.81 5.50
C TYR A 65 1.11 -11.90 5.64
N TYR A 66 0.33 -11.86 6.71
CA TYR A 66 -0.77 -12.78 6.98
C TYR A 66 -2.10 -12.05 7.14
N ALA A 67 -3.16 -12.59 6.55
CA ALA A 67 -4.56 -12.20 6.78
C ALA A 67 -5.40 -13.49 6.75
N ALA A 68 -6.37 -13.63 7.65
CA ALA A 68 -7.09 -14.89 7.83
C ALA A 68 -8.05 -15.24 6.69
N GLY A 69 -8.43 -14.27 5.85
CA GLY A 69 -9.34 -14.47 4.73
C GLY A 69 -9.80 -13.15 4.09
N PRO A 70 -10.66 -13.20 3.06
CA PRO A 70 -11.31 -12.01 2.52
C PRO A 70 -12.00 -11.20 3.62
N ASN A 71 -12.02 -9.88 3.50
CA ASN A 71 -12.59 -8.95 4.50
C ASN A 71 -12.01 -9.08 5.92
N PHE A 72 -10.92 -9.83 6.12
CA PHE A 72 -10.23 -9.83 7.40
C PHE A 72 -9.63 -8.46 7.71
N ILE A 73 -8.98 -7.84 6.73
CA ILE A 73 -8.42 -6.49 6.87
C ILE A 73 -8.47 -5.76 5.54
N TRP A 74 -8.97 -4.54 5.56
CA TRP A 74 -8.88 -3.60 4.44
C TRP A 74 -7.82 -2.54 4.74
N HIS A 75 -6.97 -2.27 3.75
CA HIS A 75 -5.91 -1.28 3.80
C HIS A 75 -6.37 -0.05 3.04
N PHE A 76 -6.54 1.06 3.76
CA PHE A 76 -7.03 2.34 3.26
C PHE A 76 -5.87 3.34 3.21
N ASP A 77 -5.73 4.08 2.12
CA ASP A 77 -4.63 5.03 1.95
C ASP A 77 -4.90 6.07 0.85
N GLY A 78 -4.17 7.18 0.91
CA GLY A 78 -4.15 8.25 -0.08
C GLY A 78 -2.92 8.17 -1.00
N TYR A 79 -3.11 8.47 -2.28
CA TYR A 79 -2.03 8.61 -3.24
C TYR A 79 -1.93 10.08 -3.70
N ASP A 80 -0.88 10.74 -3.21
CA ASP A 80 -0.71 12.19 -3.28
C ASP A 80 0.19 12.67 -4.43
N LYS A 81 0.63 11.80 -5.35
CA LYS A 81 1.59 12.21 -6.39
C LYS A 81 1.02 13.22 -7.39
N LEU A 82 -0.31 13.35 -7.48
CA LEU A 82 -0.98 14.36 -8.30
C LEU A 82 -1.45 15.58 -7.48
N LYS A 83 -1.21 15.60 -6.17
CA LYS A 83 -1.66 16.68 -5.27
C LYS A 83 -1.17 18.07 -5.70
N PRO A 84 0.05 18.25 -6.25
CA PRO A 84 0.47 19.55 -6.81
C PRO A 84 -0.45 20.09 -7.91
N PHE A 85 -1.16 19.21 -8.62
CA PHE A 85 -2.10 19.54 -9.69
C PHE A 85 -3.56 19.62 -9.20
N GLY A 86 -3.78 19.54 -7.89
CA GLY A 86 -5.12 19.55 -7.30
C GLY A 86 -5.86 18.21 -7.38
N LEU A 87 -5.19 17.11 -7.73
CA LEU A 87 -5.82 15.79 -7.80
C LEU A 87 -5.25 14.86 -6.74
N CYS A 88 -6.11 14.16 -6.03
CA CYS A 88 -5.73 13.14 -5.05
C CYS A 88 -6.45 11.83 -5.40
N ILE A 89 -5.90 10.70 -4.96
CA ILE A 89 -6.55 9.40 -5.15
C ILE A 89 -6.67 8.70 -3.80
N SER A 90 -7.78 8.05 -3.52
CA SER A 90 -8.04 7.26 -2.31
C SER A 90 -8.24 5.84 -2.76
N GLY A 91 -7.48 4.94 -2.16
CA GLY A 91 -7.56 3.52 -2.41
C GLY A 91 -7.98 2.78 -1.17
N CYS A 92 -8.67 1.66 -1.40
CA CYS A 92 -8.90 0.64 -0.40
C CYS A 92 -8.63 -0.72 -1.04
N ILE A 93 -7.82 -1.56 -0.39
CA ILE A 93 -7.45 -2.89 -0.89
C ILE A 93 -7.65 -3.95 0.18
N CYS A 94 -8.19 -5.11 -0.20
CA CYS A 94 -8.32 -6.25 0.70
C CYS A 94 -6.95 -6.89 0.94
N GLY A 95 -6.56 -7.00 2.22
CA GLY A 95 -5.25 -7.49 2.61
C GLY A 95 -4.97 -8.96 2.28
N PHE A 96 -6.03 -9.78 2.18
CA PHE A 96 -5.95 -11.19 1.80
C PHE A 96 -5.92 -11.36 0.28
N SER A 97 -6.99 -10.96 -0.41
CA SER A 97 -7.16 -11.20 -1.85
C SER A 97 -6.33 -10.26 -2.73
N ARG A 98 -5.80 -9.16 -2.17
CA ARG A 98 -5.12 -8.07 -2.90
C ARG A 98 -6.01 -7.41 -3.97
N ARG A 99 -7.32 -7.59 -3.87
CA ARG A 99 -8.28 -6.92 -4.73
C ARG A 99 -8.56 -5.53 -4.19
N LEU A 100 -8.62 -4.57 -5.09
CA LEU A 100 -9.11 -3.24 -4.76
C LEU A 100 -10.60 -3.33 -4.42
N ILE A 101 -10.92 -2.77 -3.26
CA ILE A 101 -12.28 -2.58 -2.76
C ILE A 101 -12.82 -1.26 -3.29
N ARG A 102 -11.99 -0.20 -3.31
CA ARG A 102 -12.35 1.13 -3.80
C ARG A 102 -11.12 1.84 -4.38
N LEU A 103 -11.35 2.69 -5.37
CA LEU A 103 -10.31 3.54 -5.94
C LEU A 103 -10.91 4.78 -6.60
N ASN A 104 -10.73 5.93 -5.97
CA ASN A 104 -11.41 7.18 -6.33
C ASN A 104 -10.43 8.35 -6.44
N VAL A 105 -10.55 9.11 -7.52
CA VAL A 105 -9.90 10.39 -7.75
C VAL A 105 -10.81 11.49 -7.23
N TYR A 106 -10.24 12.47 -6.53
CA TYR A 106 -10.99 13.57 -5.92
C TYR A 106 -10.11 14.82 -5.74
N HIS A 107 -10.74 15.92 -5.31
CA HIS A 107 -10.15 17.26 -5.27
C HIS A 107 -9.25 17.52 -4.04
N THR A 108 -9.59 16.99 -2.86
CA THR A 108 -8.89 17.25 -1.60
C THR A 108 -8.85 16.04 -0.65
N ASN A 109 -7.66 15.72 -0.12
CA ASN A 109 -7.47 14.57 0.78
C ASN A 109 -7.57 14.94 2.27
N ASN A 110 -7.89 16.21 2.56
CA ASN A 110 -7.91 16.73 3.91
C ASN A 110 -9.33 16.75 4.53
N ASN A 111 -10.36 16.26 3.83
CA ASN A 111 -11.74 16.27 4.32
C ASN A 111 -12.17 14.85 4.76
N PRO A 112 -12.27 14.58 6.08
CA PRO A 112 -12.66 13.27 6.59
C PRO A 112 -14.05 12.81 6.13
N ARG A 113 -14.96 13.74 5.79
CA ARG A 113 -16.30 13.41 5.26
C ARG A 113 -16.25 12.74 3.91
N VAL A 114 -15.34 13.18 3.05
CA VAL A 114 -15.18 12.61 1.70
C VAL A 114 -14.61 11.20 1.81
N ILE A 115 -13.54 11.04 2.60
CA ILE A 115 -12.88 9.74 2.82
C ILE A 115 -13.83 8.76 3.52
N GLY A 116 -14.52 9.20 4.57
CA GLY A 116 -15.56 8.41 5.25
C GLY A 116 -16.71 8.03 4.31
N GLY A 117 -17.14 8.93 3.43
CA GLY A 117 -18.15 8.64 2.41
C GLY A 117 -17.73 7.52 1.46
N TYR A 118 -16.49 7.54 0.98
CA TYR A 118 -15.95 6.46 0.15
C TYR A 118 -15.86 5.12 0.89
N TYR A 119 -15.57 5.15 2.19
CA TYR A 119 -15.60 3.96 3.01
C TYR A 119 -17.02 3.37 3.14
N LEU A 120 -18.02 4.20 3.45
CA LEU A 120 -19.41 3.77 3.53
C LEU A 120 -19.93 3.22 2.19
N GLU A 121 -19.58 3.88 1.09
CA GLU A 121 -19.93 3.41 -0.26
C GLU A 121 -19.30 2.04 -0.55
N ALA A 122 -18.04 1.84 -0.16
CA ALA A 122 -17.38 0.54 -0.29
C ALA A 122 -18.09 -0.55 0.53
N VAL A 123 -18.42 -0.28 1.81
CA VAL A 123 -19.16 -1.23 2.64
C VAL A 123 -20.51 -1.60 2.02
N LYS A 124 -21.23 -0.59 1.49
CA LYS A 124 -22.52 -0.80 0.82
C LYS A 124 -22.39 -1.62 -0.47
N ILE A 125 -21.42 -1.29 -1.33
CA ILE A 125 -21.19 -1.97 -2.60
C ILE A 125 -20.82 -3.45 -2.40
N HIS A 126 -19.97 -3.74 -1.42
CA HIS A 126 -19.48 -5.09 -1.16
C HIS A 126 -20.38 -5.89 -0.22
N ASP A 127 -21.54 -5.32 0.16
CA ASP A 127 -22.52 -5.90 1.08
C ASP A 127 -21.86 -6.51 2.34
N GLY A 128 -20.86 -5.80 2.88
CA GLY A 128 -19.98 -6.36 3.88
C GLY A 128 -18.96 -5.37 4.42
N CYS A 129 -18.69 -5.50 5.72
CA CYS A 129 -17.75 -4.68 6.46
C CYS A 129 -16.52 -5.54 6.85
N PRO A 130 -15.28 -5.04 6.71
CA PRO A 130 -14.12 -5.78 7.13
C PRO A 130 -14.08 -5.95 8.65
N ARG A 131 -13.39 -6.99 9.12
CA ARG A 131 -13.11 -7.16 10.54
C ARG A 131 -12.20 -6.06 11.07
N PHE A 132 -11.18 -5.71 10.29
CA PHE A 132 -10.25 -4.62 10.58
C PHE A 132 -10.10 -3.66 9.40
N VAL A 133 -9.99 -2.36 9.68
CA VAL A 133 -9.47 -1.38 8.72
C VAL A 133 -8.10 -0.95 9.20
N ARG A 134 -7.14 -0.84 8.30
CA ARG A 134 -5.85 -0.22 8.56
C ARG A 134 -5.73 1.02 7.70
N GLY A 135 -5.30 2.11 8.30
CA GLY A 135 -4.86 3.29 7.59
C GLY A 135 -3.72 3.95 8.33
N ASP A 136 -3.23 5.01 7.71
CA ASP A 136 -2.14 5.81 8.24
C ASP A 136 -2.63 6.72 9.37
N TYR A 137 -1.71 7.12 10.23
CA TYR A 137 -1.98 8.14 11.25
C TYR A 137 -2.36 9.46 10.57
N GLY A 138 -3.61 9.86 10.71
CA GLY A 138 -4.11 11.09 10.12
C GLY A 138 -5.53 11.41 10.59
N THR A 139 -5.83 12.69 10.70
CA THR A 139 -7.19 13.14 11.01
C THR A 139 -8.12 12.92 9.82
N GLU A 140 -7.59 12.80 8.60
CA GLU A 140 -8.38 12.54 7.40
C GLU A 140 -9.14 11.20 7.44
N ASN A 141 -8.67 10.24 8.24
CA ASN A 141 -9.28 8.91 8.38
C ASN A 141 -10.21 8.79 9.60
N GLU A 142 -10.44 9.86 10.36
CA GLU A 142 -11.21 9.83 11.61
C GLU A 142 -12.63 9.27 11.42
N HIS A 143 -13.32 9.68 10.36
CA HIS A 143 -14.67 9.17 10.10
C HIS A 143 -14.68 7.69 9.73
N VAL A 144 -13.65 7.20 9.02
CA VAL A 144 -13.49 5.77 8.72
C VAL A 144 -13.34 4.98 10.01
N ARG A 145 -12.52 5.47 10.94
CA ARG A 145 -12.37 4.89 12.27
C ARG A 145 -13.72 4.81 12.98
N ASN A 146 -14.44 5.93 13.07
CA ASN A 146 -15.71 6.00 13.80
C ASN A 146 -16.76 5.06 13.19
N PHE A 147 -16.89 5.03 11.86
CA PHE A 147 -17.80 4.11 11.18
C PHE A 147 -17.40 2.65 11.42
N GLN A 148 -16.11 2.34 11.34
CA GLN A 148 -15.63 0.98 11.53
C GLN A 148 -15.86 0.48 12.97
N THR A 149 -15.56 1.30 13.96
CA THR A 149 -15.86 1.00 15.37
C THR A 149 -17.36 0.82 15.57
N PHE A 150 -18.19 1.66 14.97
CA PHE A 150 -19.65 1.53 15.06
C PHE A 150 -20.17 0.22 14.42
N PHE A 151 -19.66 -0.17 13.25
CA PHE A 151 -20.02 -1.43 12.59
C PHE A 151 -19.56 -2.66 13.35
N ARG A 152 -18.50 -2.54 14.15
CA ARG A 152 -17.94 -3.62 14.96
C ARG A 152 -18.35 -3.57 16.43
N ARG A 153 -19.23 -2.66 16.86
CA ARG A 153 -19.56 -2.40 18.28
C ARG A 153 -19.96 -3.63 19.09
N ASP A 154 -20.63 -4.59 18.46
CA ASP A 154 -21.10 -5.82 19.12
C ASP A 154 -20.03 -6.94 19.09
N SER A 155 -18.84 -6.65 18.57
CA SER A 155 -17.74 -7.61 18.45
C SER A 155 -16.73 -7.46 19.59
N PRO A 156 -16.11 -8.57 20.03
CA PRO A 156 -15.12 -8.55 21.12
C PRO A 156 -13.83 -7.77 20.77
N ASP A 157 -13.61 -7.45 19.50
CA ASP A 157 -12.45 -6.73 19.00
C ASP A 157 -12.78 -5.32 18.48
N HIS A 158 -13.92 -4.75 18.87
CA HIS A 158 -14.37 -3.41 18.44
C HIS A 158 -13.34 -2.30 18.72
N ASP A 159 -12.67 -2.33 19.87
CA ASP A 159 -11.61 -1.36 20.24
C ASP A 159 -10.42 -1.37 19.29
N ARG A 160 -10.23 -2.48 18.56
CA ARG A 160 -9.13 -2.68 17.60
C ARG A 160 -9.63 -2.75 16.16
N ALA A 161 -10.90 -2.43 15.92
CA ALA A 161 -11.53 -2.51 14.60
C ALA A 161 -10.85 -1.59 13.57
N TYR A 162 -10.26 -0.48 14.02
CA TYR A 162 -9.37 0.36 13.23
C TYR A 162 -7.95 0.25 13.78
N ILE A 163 -6.98 -0.03 12.90
CA ILE A 163 -5.58 -0.21 13.23
C ILE A 163 -4.81 0.96 12.64
N ASP A 164 -4.31 1.83 13.52
CA ASP A 164 -3.30 2.80 13.12
C ASP A 164 -1.96 2.13 12.88
N GLY A 165 -1.30 2.54 11.81
CA GLY A 165 0.07 2.15 11.54
C GLY A 165 0.82 3.22 10.78
N ALA A 166 2.15 3.15 10.83
CA ALA A 166 2.96 3.88 9.87
C ALA A 166 2.63 3.41 8.44
N SER A 167 2.79 4.27 7.44
CA SER A 167 2.59 3.93 6.01
C SER A 167 3.38 2.69 5.59
N THR A 168 4.54 2.47 6.20
CA THR A 168 5.38 1.27 5.99
C THR A 168 4.72 -0.05 6.42
N ALA A 169 3.68 0.00 7.26
CA ALA A 169 2.84 -1.12 7.66
C ALA A 169 1.62 -1.32 6.74
N ASN A 170 1.30 -0.34 5.88
CA ASN A 170 0.23 -0.36 4.88
C ASN A 170 0.70 -1.02 3.56
N GLN A 171 1.48 -2.11 3.69
CA GLN A 171 2.29 -2.67 2.60
C GLN A 171 1.48 -3.11 1.37
N ARG A 172 0.22 -3.49 1.56
CA ARG A 172 -0.63 -4.01 0.48
C ARG A 172 -1.02 -2.90 -0.48
N ILE A 173 -1.45 -1.77 0.05
CA ILE A 173 -1.85 -0.62 -0.76
C ILE A 173 -0.63 0.13 -1.29
N GLU A 174 0.44 0.25 -0.50
CA GLU A 174 1.71 0.84 -0.95
C GLU A 174 2.34 0.09 -2.12
N ASN A 175 2.35 -1.25 -2.08
CA ASN A 175 2.79 -2.04 -3.22
C ASN A 175 1.88 -1.83 -4.45
N TRP A 176 0.58 -1.68 -4.21
CA TRP A 176 -0.38 -1.38 -5.26
C TRP A 176 -0.16 0.02 -5.86
N TRP A 177 0.17 1.03 -5.06
CA TRP A 177 0.59 2.35 -5.54
C TRP A 177 1.85 2.28 -6.39
N GLY A 178 2.84 1.48 -5.99
CA GLY A 178 4.03 1.23 -6.80
C GLY A 178 3.68 0.64 -8.17
N TYR A 179 2.73 -0.29 -8.23
CA TYR A 179 2.20 -0.82 -9.48
C TYR A 179 1.48 0.26 -10.30
N LEU A 180 0.51 0.97 -9.69
CA LEU A 180 -0.27 2.02 -10.34
C LEU A 180 0.65 3.09 -10.95
N ARG A 181 1.69 3.49 -10.21
CA ARG A 181 2.68 4.47 -10.68
C ARG A 181 3.42 4.00 -11.92
N ARG A 182 4.02 2.81 -11.88
CA ARG A 182 4.83 2.29 -13.00
C ARG A 182 4.04 2.09 -14.29
N HIS A 183 2.77 1.70 -14.17
CA HIS A 183 1.98 1.30 -15.34
C HIS A 183 1.04 2.38 -15.87
N HIS A 184 0.66 3.35 -15.04
CA HIS A 184 -0.39 4.31 -15.41
C HIS A 184 -0.09 5.74 -14.98
N MET A 185 0.28 5.95 -13.71
CA MET A 185 0.34 7.33 -13.20
C MET A 185 1.56 8.10 -13.63
N GLN A 186 2.65 7.43 -14.00
CA GLN A 186 3.83 8.12 -14.51
C GLN A 186 3.50 8.97 -15.75
N TYR A 187 2.71 8.42 -16.69
CA TYR A 187 2.22 9.15 -17.86
C TYR A 187 1.45 10.42 -17.48
N TRP A 188 0.44 10.32 -16.61
CA TRP A 188 -0.36 11.48 -16.20
C TRP A 188 0.45 12.51 -15.42
N ILE A 189 1.43 12.07 -14.62
CA ILE A 189 2.36 12.97 -13.93
C ILE A 189 3.17 13.75 -14.94
N GLU A 190 3.68 13.10 -16.00
CA GLU A 190 4.45 13.76 -17.06
C GLU A 190 3.58 14.74 -17.85
N GLN A 191 2.40 14.33 -18.32
CA GLN A 191 1.49 15.22 -19.06
C GLN A 191 1.11 16.49 -18.28
N LEU A 192 0.91 16.38 -16.95
CA LEU A 192 0.58 17.54 -16.11
C LEU A 192 1.80 18.38 -15.77
N ARG A 193 3.00 17.78 -15.73
CA ARG A 193 4.27 18.52 -15.61
C ARG A 193 4.58 19.32 -16.87
N ASP A 194 4.28 18.77 -18.04
CA ASP A 194 4.48 19.50 -19.29
C ASP A 194 3.72 20.84 -19.29
N LEU A 195 2.54 20.91 -18.66
CA LEU A 195 1.79 22.16 -18.47
C LEU A 195 2.55 23.19 -17.62
N GLN A 196 3.33 22.73 -16.64
CA GLN A 196 4.21 23.59 -15.84
C GLN A 196 5.40 24.08 -16.66
N ASP A 197 5.98 23.19 -17.46
CA ASP A 197 7.18 23.48 -18.25
C ASP A 197 6.92 24.51 -19.38
N ILE A 198 5.67 24.61 -19.86
CA ILE A 198 5.24 25.63 -20.84
C ILE A 198 4.63 26.89 -20.20
N ASP A 199 4.79 27.09 -18.89
CA ASP A 199 4.25 28.22 -18.12
C ASP A 199 2.72 28.37 -18.23
N SER A 200 2.01 27.28 -18.52
CA SER A 200 0.53 27.23 -18.59
C SER A 200 -0.10 26.69 -17.30
N PHE A 201 0.71 26.45 -16.27
CA PHE A 201 0.29 26.01 -14.94
C PHE A 201 1.21 26.62 -13.88
N SER A 202 0.75 27.68 -13.24
CA SER A 202 1.35 28.29 -12.05
C SER A 202 1.02 27.53 -10.77
N GLY A 203 -0.04 26.72 -10.80
CA GLY A 203 -0.51 25.94 -9.65
C GLY A 203 -1.32 26.74 -8.65
N ASP A 204 -1.86 27.87 -9.08
CA ASP A 204 -2.85 28.64 -8.35
C ASP A 204 -4.21 27.91 -8.26
N PHE A 205 -5.22 28.59 -7.71
CA PHE A 205 -6.55 28.03 -7.57
C PHE A 205 -7.21 27.74 -8.93
N LEU A 206 -7.05 28.64 -9.91
CA LEU A 206 -7.70 28.52 -11.21
C LEU A 206 -7.12 27.33 -11.98
N ASP A 207 -5.80 27.22 -12.03
CA ASP A 207 -5.08 26.15 -12.70
C ASP A 207 -5.47 24.77 -12.16
N ARG A 208 -5.47 24.62 -10.84
CA ARG A 208 -5.91 23.38 -10.18
C ARG A 208 -7.36 23.07 -10.46
N SER A 209 -8.23 24.09 -10.47
CA SER A 209 -9.66 23.91 -10.77
C SER A 209 -9.88 23.47 -12.22
N LEU A 210 -9.13 24.02 -13.17
CA LEU A 210 -9.17 23.62 -14.57
C LEU A 210 -8.66 22.18 -14.76
N VAL A 211 -7.55 21.82 -14.10
CA VAL A 211 -7.05 20.44 -14.15
C VAL A 211 -8.08 19.46 -13.57
N GLN A 212 -8.68 19.81 -12.43
CA GLN A 212 -9.74 18.99 -11.83
C GLN A 212 -10.93 18.85 -12.78
N PHE A 213 -11.39 19.93 -13.40
CA PHE A 213 -12.50 19.90 -14.33
C PHE A 213 -12.21 19.02 -15.57
N CYS A 214 -11.04 19.20 -16.17
CA CYS A 214 -10.68 18.53 -17.43
C CYS A 214 -10.27 17.07 -17.23
N PHE A 215 -9.52 16.76 -16.16
CA PHE A 215 -8.82 15.48 -16.05
C PHE A 215 -9.35 14.54 -14.97
N LEU A 216 -10.11 15.02 -13.97
CA LEU A 216 -10.52 14.16 -12.85
C LEU A 216 -11.31 12.94 -13.33
N ALA A 217 -12.38 13.15 -14.09
CA ALA A 217 -13.21 12.04 -14.57
C ALA A 217 -12.48 11.18 -15.61
N LEU A 218 -11.63 11.80 -16.43
CA LEU A 218 -10.82 11.06 -17.41
C LEU A 218 -9.87 10.09 -16.71
N ILE A 219 -9.15 10.58 -15.69
CA ILE A 219 -8.24 9.77 -14.88
C ILE A 219 -9.03 8.71 -14.10
N GLN A 220 -10.18 9.06 -13.52
CA GLN A 220 -11.06 8.11 -12.81
C GLN A 220 -11.43 6.92 -13.71
N VAL A 221 -11.97 7.19 -14.91
CA VAL A 221 -12.39 6.15 -15.87
C VAL A 221 -11.20 5.29 -16.30
N LYS A 222 -10.06 5.91 -16.60
CA LYS A 222 -8.87 5.19 -17.05
C LYS A 222 -8.35 4.25 -15.98
N ILE A 223 -8.19 4.75 -14.75
CA ILE A 223 -7.69 3.94 -13.64
C ILE A 223 -8.68 2.79 -13.34
N GLN A 224 -9.99 3.04 -13.32
CA GLN A 224 -11.01 1.99 -13.13
C GLN A 224 -10.98 0.91 -14.23
N TYR A 225 -10.76 1.29 -15.48
CA TYR A 225 -10.62 0.34 -16.58
C TYR A 225 -9.42 -0.59 -16.37
N TYR A 226 -8.28 -0.03 -15.93
CA TYR A 226 -7.09 -0.83 -15.68
C TYR A 226 -7.29 -1.79 -14.50
N THR A 227 -7.92 -1.35 -13.41
CA THR A 227 -8.20 -2.23 -12.26
C THR A 227 -9.16 -3.34 -12.62
N TYR A 228 -10.16 -3.08 -13.48
CA TYR A 228 -11.02 -4.12 -14.05
C TYR A 228 -10.22 -5.22 -14.75
N SER A 229 -9.34 -4.78 -15.67
CA SER A 229 -8.55 -5.68 -16.51
C SER A 229 -7.61 -6.57 -15.68
N LEU A 230 -7.15 -6.08 -14.53
CA LEU A 230 -6.30 -6.81 -13.60
C LEU A 230 -7.11 -7.77 -12.74
N GLY A 231 -8.31 -7.39 -12.32
CA GLY A 231 -9.23 -8.27 -11.57
C GLY A 231 -9.61 -9.54 -12.35
N LYS A 232 -9.59 -9.49 -13.69
CA LYS A 232 -9.81 -10.64 -14.58
C LYS A 232 -8.62 -11.60 -14.67
N ARG A 233 -7.40 -11.16 -14.35
CA ARG A 233 -6.21 -12.03 -14.37
C ARG A 233 -6.20 -12.84 -13.08
N LYS A 234 -6.23 -14.17 -13.17
CA LYS A 234 -6.01 -15.04 -12.01
C LYS A 234 -4.65 -14.71 -11.40
N LEU A 235 -4.65 -14.07 -10.23
CA LEU A 235 -3.46 -14.06 -9.37
C LEU A 235 -3.31 -15.49 -8.85
N SER A 236 -2.17 -16.13 -9.13
CA SER A 236 -1.89 -17.50 -8.71
C SER A 236 -2.05 -17.65 -7.18
N GLY A 237 -2.91 -18.56 -6.74
CA GLY A 237 -2.93 -19.04 -5.35
C GLY A 237 -4.14 -18.66 -4.48
N SER A 238 -5.23 -18.11 -5.02
CA SER A 238 -6.48 -17.95 -4.25
C SER A 238 -7.67 -18.51 -5.00
N SER A 239 -8.22 -19.63 -4.52
CA SER A 239 -9.51 -20.17 -4.92
C SER A 239 -10.64 -19.30 -4.37
N GLU A 240 -11.43 -18.76 -5.30
CA GLU A 240 -12.83 -18.30 -5.19
C GLU A 240 -13.25 -17.20 -4.21
N LEU A 241 -13.69 -16.10 -4.81
CA LEU A 241 -15.06 -15.56 -4.75
C LEU A 241 -15.09 -14.36 -5.70
N THR A 242 -15.64 -14.52 -6.90
CA THR A 242 -15.69 -13.44 -7.90
C THR A 242 -16.79 -12.45 -7.53
N TYR A 243 -16.52 -11.57 -6.57
CA TYR A 243 -17.38 -10.40 -6.39
C TYR A 243 -17.16 -9.47 -7.60
N PRO A 244 -18.20 -9.13 -8.36
CA PRO A 244 -18.07 -8.13 -9.40
C PRO A 244 -17.61 -6.83 -8.74
N ILE A 245 -16.62 -6.18 -9.33
CA ILE A 245 -16.38 -4.77 -9.05
C ILE A 245 -17.68 -4.09 -9.49
N PHE A 246 -18.51 -3.62 -8.55
CA PHE A 246 -19.69 -2.84 -8.93
C PHE A 246 -19.19 -1.50 -9.44
N TYR A 247 -19.25 -1.36 -10.76
CA TYR A 247 -19.04 -0.13 -11.48
C TYR A 247 -20.26 0.75 -11.26
N HIS A 248 -20.11 1.73 -10.37
CA HIS A 248 -20.85 2.96 -10.54
C HIS A 248 -19.87 4.00 -11.09
N PRO A 249 -20.00 4.44 -12.35
CA PRO A 249 -19.63 5.81 -12.63
C PRO A 249 -20.50 6.60 -11.66
N THR A 250 -19.92 7.21 -10.63
CA THR A 250 -20.64 8.28 -9.93
C THR A 250 -21.05 9.24 -11.03
N PRO A 251 -22.35 9.37 -11.37
CA PRO A 251 -22.74 10.53 -12.13
C PRO A 251 -22.38 11.68 -11.22
N TYR A 252 -21.65 12.63 -11.77
CA TYR A 252 -21.50 13.93 -11.19
C TYR A 252 -22.77 14.29 -10.41
N ILE A 253 -22.66 14.45 -9.09
CA ILE A 253 -23.42 15.49 -8.44
C ILE A 253 -22.83 16.76 -9.04
N ILE A 254 -23.30 17.10 -10.24
CA ILE A 254 -23.43 18.47 -10.65
C ILE A 254 -24.21 19.06 -9.49
N LEU A 255 -23.54 19.90 -8.71
CA LEU A 255 -24.22 20.89 -7.90
C LEU A 255 -25.19 21.59 -8.86
N GLU A 256 -26.44 21.15 -8.91
CA GLU A 256 -27.55 22.08 -9.05
C GLU A 256 -27.42 23.01 -7.84
N CYS A 257 -26.58 24.03 -7.97
CA CYS A 257 -26.81 25.32 -7.35
C CYS A 257 -28.17 25.78 -7.88
N ARG A 258 -29.25 25.28 -7.28
CA ARG A 258 -30.51 26.01 -7.29
C ARG A 258 -30.24 27.26 -6.48
N HIS A 259 -29.92 28.33 -7.19
CA HIS A 259 -30.25 29.66 -6.75
C HIS A 259 -31.74 29.68 -6.38
N THR A 260 -32.03 29.57 -5.09
CA THR A 260 -33.17 30.27 -4.53
C THR A 260 -32.71 31.68 -4.23
N PHE A 261 -33.30 32.62 -4.97
CA PHE A 261 -33.39 34.03 -4.61
C PHE A 261 -33.92 34.21 -3.18
#